data_AF-A0A355X4Y7-F1
#
_entry.id   AF-A0A355X4Y7-F1
#
_cell.length_a   1.000
_cell.length_b   1.000
_cell.length_c   1.000
_cell.angle_alpha   90.00
_cell.angle_beta   90.00
_cell.angle_gamma   90.00
#
_symmetry.space_group_name_H-M   'P 1'
#
loop_
_entity.id
_entity.type
_entity.pdbx_description
1 polymer ?
#
loop_
_entity_poly.entity_id
_entity_poly.type
_entity_poly.pdbx_seq_one_letter_code
_entity_poly.pdbx_strand_id
1 'polypeptide(L)' 'MEITTLEKELSANSYPGRGIVLGKSKDGKNAVIAYFIMGRSV' A
#
# COMPACT_ATOMS: atom_id res chain seq x y z
N MET A 1 -15.83 -7.11 -6.46
CA MET A 1 -14.52 -6.64 -5.97
C MET A 1 -14.80 -5.27 -5.36
N GLU A 2 -14.77 -5.15 -4.04
CA GLU A 2 -15.00 -3.85 -3.40
C GLU A 2 -13.79 -2.96 -3.58
N ILE A 3 -14.02 -1.73 -4.05
CA ILE A 3 -12.99 -0.70 -4.14
C ILE A 3 -12.98 0.02 -2.80
N THR A 4 -12.03 -0.33 -1.94
CA THR A 4 -11.76 0.32 -0.65
C THR A 4 -10.48 1.15 -0.76
N THR A 5 -10.32 2.16 0.10
CA THR A 5 -9.10 2.97 0.11
C THR A 5 -7.97 2.20 0.79
N LEU A 6 -6.77 2.25 0.21
CA LEU A 6 -5.59 1.56 0.76
C LEU A 6 -5.31 1.95 2.21
N GLU A 7 -5.49 3.23 2.54
CA GLU A 7 -5.34 3.74 3.90
C GLU A 7 -6.24 3.01 4.90
N LYS A 8 -7.50 2.78 4.56
CA LYS A 8 -8.46 2.11 5.43
C LYS A 8 -8.07 0.66 5.69
N GLU A 9 -7.62 -0.05 4.66
CA GLU A 9 -7.16 -1.44 4.78
C GLU A 9 -5.89 -1.56 5.63
N LEU A 10 -4.89 -0.70 5.39
CA LEU A 10 -3.63 -0.76 6.13
C LEU A 10 -3.79 -0.29 7.57
N SER A 11 -4.66 0.68 7.85
CA SER A 11 -4.89 1.19 9.22
C SER A 11 -5.75 0.25 10.08
N ALA A 12 -6.66 -0.52 9.47
CA ALA A 12 -7.48 -1.50 10.19
C ALA A 12 -6.70 -2.76 10.60
N ASN A 13 -5.49 -2.98 10.06
CA ASN A 13 -4.67 -4.14 10.34
C ASN A 13 -3.33 -3.70 10.97
N SER A 14 -3.12 -4.04 12.25
CA SER A 14 -1.88 -3.70 12.97
C SER A 14 -0.62 -4.36 12.39
N TYR A 15 -0.78 -5.41 11.59
CA TYR A 15 0.32 -6.04 10.87
C TYR A 15 -0.10 -6.47 9.45
N PRO A 16 -0.08 -5.54 8.48
CA PRO A 16 -0.39 -5.81 7.07
C PRO A 16 0.63 -6.74 6.39
N GLY A 17 1.83 -6.89 6.96
CA GLY A 17 2.91 -7.69 6.41
C GLY A 17 3.64 -6.98 5.27
N ARG A 18 3.48 -7.45 4.03
CA ARG A 18 4.21 -6.93 2.86
C ARG A 18 3.23 -6.63 1.73
N GLY A 19 3.52 -5.58 0.96
CA GLY A 19 2.62 -5.17 -0.12
C GLY A 19 3.34 -4.40 -1.22
N ILE A 20 2.70 -4.38 -2.39
CA ILE A 20 3.11 -3.58 -3.55
C ILE A 20 1.93 -2.68 -3.90
N VAL A 21 2.22 -1.39 -4.10
CA VAL A 21 1.28 -0.38 -4.56
C VAL A 21 1.72 0.08 -5.94
N LEU A 22 0.79 0.08 -6.88
CA LEU A 22 0.98 0.59 -8.23
C LEU A 22 0.14 1.84 -8.41
N GLY A 23 0.69 2.85 -9.07
CA GLY A 23 -0.03 4.09 -9.29
C GLY A 23 0.66 5.00 -10.29
N LYS A 24 0.24 6.26 -10.29
CA LYS A 24 0.84 7.34 -11.06
C LYS A 24 1.21 8.48 -10.12
N SER A 25 2.20 9.29 -10.51
CA SER A 25 2.49 10.55 -9.83
C SER A 25 1.27 11.47 -9.84
N LYS A 26 1.23 12.45 -8.93
CA LYS A 26 0.11 13.41 -8.83
C LYS A 26 -0.19 14.13 -10.14
N ASP A 27 0.84 14.41 -10.94
CA ASP A 27 0.74 15.03 -12.26
C ASP A 27 0.47 14.04 -13.41
N GLY A 28 0.38 12.74 -13.12
CA GLY A 28 0.07 11.68 -14.08
C GLY A 28 1.20 11.29 -15.04
N LYS A 29 2.36 11.94 -14.96
CA LYS A 29 3.44 11.77 -15.94
C LYS A 29 4.30 10.52 -15.71
N ASN A 30 4.38 10.06 -14.48
CA ASN A 30 5.23 8.94 -14.10
C ASN A 30 4.37 7.80 -13.56
N ALA A 31 4.69 6.57 -13.97
CA ALA A 31 4.25 5.38 -13.26
C ALA A 31 5.03 5.29 -11.94
N VAL A 32 4.35 4.92 -10.86
CA VAL A 32 4.92 4.81 -9.52
C VAL A 32 4.67 3.40 -9.01
N ILE A 33 5.72 2.79 -8.46
CA ILE A 33 5.64 1.56 -7.69
C ILE A 33 6.19 1.84 -6.29
N ALA A 34 5.44 1.43 -5.28
CA ALA A 34 5.91 1.43 -3.90
C ALA A 34 5.84 -0.01 -3.36
N TYR A 35 6.90 -0.46 -2.72
CA TYR A 35 6.95 -1.74 -2.03
C TYR A 35 7.21 -1.48 -0.55
N PHE A 36 6.49 -2.19 0.30
CA PHE A 36 6.72 -2.14 1.73
C PHE A 36 6.78 -3.54 2.34
N ILE A 37 7.59 -3.66 3.38
CA ILE A 37 7.63 -4.80 4.27
C ILE A 37 7.60 -4.27 5.70
N MET A 38 6.64 -4.73 6.48
CA MET A 38 6.56 -4.48 7.91
C MET A 38 7.11 -5.72 8.61
N GLY A 39 8.06 -5.53 9.52
CA GLY A 39 8.70 -6.62 10.26
C GLY A 39 7.95 -6.91 11.56
N ARG A 40 7.89 -8.18 11.94
CA ARG A 40 7.65 -8.60 13.32
C ARG A 40 8.71 -9.64 13.68
N SER A 41 9.59 -9.29 14.58
CA SER A 41 10.45 -10.23 15.28
C SER A 41 10.05 -10.15 16.74
N VAL A 42 9.36 -11.20 17.18
CA VAL A 42 9.15 -11.55 18.58
C VAL A 42 10.07 -12.71 18.91
#